data_AF-A0A2M7TQ70-F1
#
_entry.id   AF-A0A2M7TQ70-F1
#
_cell.length_a   1.000
_cell.length_b   1.000
_cell.length_c   1.000
_cell.angle_alpha   90.00
_cell.angle_beta   90.00
_cell.angle_gamma   90.00
#
_symmetry.space_group_name_H-M   'P 1'
#
loop_
_entity.id
_entity.type
_entity.pdbx_description
1 polymer ?
#
loop_
_entity_poly.entity_id
_entity_poly.type
_entity_poly.pdbx_seq_one_letter_code
_entity_poly.pdbx_strand_id
1 'polypeptide(L)'
;MPSPITHIAFTEKIYDKFFKDKDRKEFFIGTIFPDIRYLGVIERSKTHFEDLRLRDLEKDNPFTSGLKFHSITDEIRDAFMISRKVYSFCPKLEYINISLKFLEDQILYEKVGEWDEYIKFLDVILPDELSFDIKKKDIRKWHVVLQKYFKKRPNQNVISKFASKINLASDVGVEIKKSLEIIKSIPEVNRIIKDLFNCFEGFLNNKK
;
A
#
# COMPACT_ATOMS: atom_id res chain seq x y z
N MET A 1 -0.95 7.08 -4.66
CA MET A 1 -1.15 5.87 -3.85
C MET A 1 0.04 4.93 -3.85
N PRO A 2 0.55 4.55 -2.68
CA PRO A 2 1.53 3.48 -2.50
C PRO A 2 1.03 2.11 -2.92
N SER A 3 1.89 1.10 -2.79
CA SER A 3 1.55 -0.31 -2.98
C SER A 3 1.40 -1.03 -1.62
N PRO A 4 0.83 -2.25 -1.59
CA PRO A 4 0.39 -2.87 -0.32
C PRO A 4 1.48 -3.06 0.75
N ILE A 5 2.74 -3.31 0.37
CA ILE A 5 3.83 -3.42 1.36
C ILE A 5 4.11 -2.07 2.02
N THR A 6 4.12 -1.00 1.22
CA THR A 6 4.30 0.36 1.74
C THR A 6 3.20 0.75 2.71
N HIS A 7 1.95 0.38 2.43
CA HIS A 7 0.84 0.57 3.39
C HIS A 7 1.09 -0.16 4.70
N ILE A 8 1.46 -1.44 4.66
CA ILE A 8 1.79 -2.21 5.87
C ILE A 8 2.95 -1.57 6.64
N ALA A 9 4.02 -1.18 5.94
CA ALA A 9 5.19 -0.57 6.56
C ALA A 9 4.85 0.74 7.30
N PHE A 10 4.03 1.61 6.69
CA PHE A 10 3.59 2.83 7.35
C PHE A 10 2.65 2.55 8.52
N THR A 11 1.73 1.59 8.39
CA THR A 11 0.87 1.18 9.50
C THR A 11 1.69 0.64 10.65
N GLU A 12 2.64 -0.27 10.41
CA GLU A 12 3.54 -0.81 11.43
C GLU A 12 4.25 0.27 12.23
N LYS A 13 4.79 1.27 11.53
CA LYS A 13 5.53 2.37 12.16
C LYS A 13 4.71 3.11 13.22
N ILE A 14 3.40 3.17 13.06
CA ILE A 14 2.53 4.08 13.83
C ILE A 14 1.47 3.34 14.65
N TYR A 15 1.25 2.05 14.40
CA TYR A 15 0.14 1.27 14.95
C TYR A 15 0.07 1.33 16.48
N ASP A 16 1.17 0.99 17.16
CA ASP A 16 1.19 0.94 18.64
C ASP A 16 0.96 2.32 19.29
N LYS A 17 1.24 3.39 18.56
CA LYS A 17 1.07 4.76 19.05
C LYS A 17 -0.36 5.25 18.90
N PHE A 18 -1.02 4.96 17.78
CA PHE A 18 -2.31 5.57 17.44
C PHE A 18 -3.50 4.61 17.45
N PHE A 19 -3.26 3.29 17.32
CA PHE A 19 -4.30 2.30 17.06
C PHE A 19 -4.17 1.03 17.90
N LYS A 20 -3.40 1.08 19.00
CA LYS A 20 -3.18 -0.07 19.91
C LYS A 20 -4.46 -0.62 20.54
N ASP A 21 -5.54 0.14 20.54
CA ASP A 21 -6.86 -0.22 21.05
C ASP A 21 -7.71 -0.99 20.02
N LYS A 22 -7.27 -1.05 18.76
CA LYS A 22 -7.97 -1.75 17.68
C LYS A 22 -7.48 -3.20 17.58
N ASP A 23 -8.28 -4.10 17.01
CA ASP A 23 -7.77 -5.41 16.61
C ASP A 23 -6.76 -5.26 15.47
N ARG A 24 -5.56 -5.79 15.66
CA ARG A 24 -4.44 -5.64 14.72
C ARG A 24 -4.77 -6.27 13.38
N LYS A 25 -5.18 -7.53 13.37
CA LYS A 25 -5.48 -8.27 12.14
C LYS A 25 -6.53 -7.55 11.31
N GLU A 26 -7.64 -7.16 11.92
CA GLU A 26 -8.73 -6.46 11.22
C GLU A 26 -8.30 -5.11 10.67
N PHE A 27 -7.54 -4.33 11.45
CA PHE A 27 -7.01 -3.05 11.00
C PHE A 27 -6.09 -3.21 9.78
N PHE A 28 -5.14 -4.15 9.82
CA PHE A 28 -4.21 -4.39 8.72
C PHE A 28 -4.91 -4.89 7.45
N ILE A 29 -5.90 -5.78 7.59
CA ILE A 29 -6.74 -6.21 6.46
C ILE A 29 -7.49 -5.01 5.87
N GLY A 30 -8.09 -4.18 6.73
CA GLY A 30 -8.73 -2.92 6.33
C GLY A 30 -7.80 -1.99 5.56
N THR A 31 -6.54 -1.83 6.02
CA THR A 31 -5.55 -0.98 5.35
C THR A 31 -5.19 -1.43 3.93
N ILE A 32 -5.15 -2.73 3.65
CA ILE A 32 -4.77 -3.25 2.32
C ILE A 32 -5.98 -3.64 1.45
N PHE A 33 -7.20 -3.56 1.99
CA PHE A 33 -8.42 -3.88 1.27
C PHE A 33 -8.73 -2.97 0.08
N PRO A 34 -8.58 -1.62 0.14
CA PRO A 34 -9.01 -0.72 -0.95
C PRO A 34 -8.39 -1.03 -2.32
N ASP A 35 -7.22 -1.66 -2.33
CA ASP A 35 -6.52 -2.07 -3.54
C ASP A 35 -7.15 -3.27 -4.27
N ILE A 36 -8.12 -3.97 -3.67
CA ILE A 36 -8.90 -5.01 -4.34
C ILE A 36 -9.58 -4.53 -5.63
N ARG A 37 -9.87 -3.22 -5.73
CA ARG A 37 -10.43 -2.60 -6.93
C ARG A 37 -9.63 -2.88 -8.20
N TYR A 38 -8.33 -3.16 -8.10
CA TYR A 38 -7.53 -3.53 -9.26
C TYR A 38 -8.01 -4.81 -9.94
N LEU A 39 -8.77 -5.65 -9.25
CA LEU A 39 -9.45 -6.82 -9.83
C LEU A 39 -10.68 -6.44 -10.67
N GLY A 40 -11.09 -5.17 -10.69
CA GLY A 40 -12.28 -4.70 -11.41
C GLY A 40 -13.61 -5.03 -10.71
N VAL A 41 -13.56 -5.29 -9.40
CA VAL A 41 -14.73 -5.79 -8.63
C VAL A 41 -15.41 -4.72 -7.77
N ILE A 42 -14.79 -3.55 -7.64
CA ILE A 42 -15.33 -2.41 -6.88
C ILE A 42 -14.74 -1.10 -7.40
N GLU A 43 -15.52 -0.02 -7.32
CA GLU A 43 -15.09 1.33 -7.66
C GLU A 43 -14.23 1.96 -6.56
N ARG A 44 -13.28 2.83 -6.95
CA ARG A 44 -12.37 3.51 -6.01
C ARG A 44 -13.14 4.33 -4.96
N SER A 45 -14.19 5.03 -5.38
CA SER A 45 -15.02 5.90 -4.54
C SER A 45 -15.68 5.19 -3.36
N LYS A 46 -15.85 3.86 -3.43
CA LYS A 46 -16.42 3.09 -2.32
C LYS A 46 -15.41 2.77 -1.21
N THR A 47 -14.11 2.83 -1.50
CA THR A 47 -13.05 2.38 -0.57
C THR A 47 -11.99 3.44 -0.28
N HIS A 48 -12.03 4.58 -0.98
CA HIS A 48 -11.12 5.70 -0.78
C HIS A 48 -11.93 6.94 -0.40
N PHE A 49 -11.44 7.63 0.61
CA PHE A 49 -12.11 8.79 1.21
C PHE A 49 -11.15 9.98 1.18
N GLU A 50 -11.70 11.18 1.15
CA GLU A 50 -10.91 12.42 1.08
C GLU A 50 -11.04 13.19 2.40
N ASP A 51 -10.07 14.07 2.66
CA ASP A 51 -10.07 15.03 3.78
C ASP A 51 -10.14 14.41 5.18
N LEU A 52 -9.67 13.16 5.30
CA LEU A 52 -9.65 12.45 6.57
C LEU A 52 -8.56 12.96 7.53
N ARG A 53 -8.91 12.94 8.81
CA ARG A 53 -8.05 13.17 9.98
C ARG A 53 -8.04 11.94 10.87
N LEU A 54 -7.01 11.82 11.72
CA LEU A 54 -6.90 10.67 12.63
C LEU A 54 -8.09 10.52 13.58
N ARG A 55 -8.64 11.64 14.07
CA ARG A 55 -9.83 11.64 14.94
C ARG A 55 -11.07 11.02 14.28
N ASP A 56 -11.14 11.03 12.95
CA ASP A 56 -12.29 10.49 12.20
C ASP A 56 -12.31 8.95 12.23
N LEU A 57 -11.23 8.32 12.70
CA LEU A 57 -11.06 6.87 12.82
C LEU A 57 -11.30 6.38 14.26
N GLU A 58 -11.34 7.27 15.26
CA GLU A 58 -11.39 6.88 16.68
C GLU A 58 -12.62 6.02 17.01
N LYS A 59 -13.78 6.37 16.44
CA LYS A 59 -15.06 5.71 16.70
C LYS A 59 -15.34 4.53 15.77
N ASP A 60 -14.53 4.34 14.75
CA ASP A 60 -14.73 3.27 13.78
C ASP A 60 -14.30 1.93 14.37
N ASN A 61 -14.87 0.85 13.82
CA ASN A 61 -14.35 -0.49 14.07
C ASN A 61 -12.93 -0.64 13.50
N PRO A 62 -12.15 -1.65 13.92
CA PRO A 62 -10.76 -1.82 13.49
C PRO A 62 -10.60 -1.86 11.97
N PHE A 63 -11.42 -2.63 11.25
CA PHE A 63 -11.36 -2.72 9.79
C PHE A 63 -11.60 -1.37 9.10
N THR A 64 -12.65 -0.66 9.49
CA THR A 64 -13.03 0.65 8.90
C THR A 64 -11.98 1.71 9.22
N SER A 65 -11.40 1.67 10.42
CA SER A 65 -10.25 2.51 10.78
C SER A 65 -9.07 2.25 9.84
N GLY A 66 -8.73 0.98 9.61
CA GLY A 66 -7.70 0.59 8.66
C GLY A 66 -7.98 1.03 7.22
N LEU A 67 -9.23 0.85 6.78
CA LEU A 67 -9.74 1.25 5.46
C LEU A 67 -9.58 2.76 5.23
N LYS A 68 -9.96 3.58 6.21
CA LYS A 68 -9.79 5.03 6.16
C LYS A 68 -8.32 5.44 6.24
N PHE A 69 -7.53 4.74 7.06
CA PHE A 69 -6.10 4.99 7.19
C PHE A 69 -5.33 4.76 5.89
N HIS A 70 -5.79 3.83 5.03
CA HIS A 70 -5.28 3.70 3.66
C HIS A 70 -5.32 5.03 2.90
N SER A 71 -6.45 5.74 2.97
CA SER A 71 -6.63 7.01 2.25
C SER A 71 -5.77 8.13 2.84
N ILE A 72 -5.63 8.19 4.17
CA ILE A 72 -4.69 9.11 4.83
C ILE A 72 -3.26 8.85 4.34
N THR A 73 -2.88 7.58 4.22
CA THR A 73 -1.56 7.17 3.74
C THR A 73 -1.34 7.57 2.27
N ASP A 74 -2.36 7.38 1.42
CA ASP A 74 -2.37 7.83 0.03
C ASP A 74 -2.08 9.34 -0.09
N GLU A 75 -2.85 10.14 0.64
CA GLU A 75 -2.75 11.60 0.63
C GLU A 75 -1.37 12.08 1.10
N ILE A 76 -0.89 11.55 2.24
CA ILE A 76 0.41 11.94 2.79
C ILE A 76 1.53 11.59 1.82
N ARG A 77 1.53 10.36 1.28
CA ARG A 77 2.57 9.93 0.34
C ARG A 77 2.54 10.78 -0.92
N ASP A 78 1.37 11.01 -1.52
CA ASP A 78 1.28 11.76 -2.77
C ASP A 78 1.69 13.23 -2.57
N ALA A 79 1.23 13.90 -1.50
CA ALA A 79 1.65 15.25 -1.15
C ALA A 79 3.17 15.34 -0.90
N PHE A 80 3.74 14.38 -0.18
CA PHE A 80 5.17 14.35 0.10
C PHE A 80 6.00 14.20 -1.18
N MET A 81 5.65 13.22 -2.03
CA MET A 81 6.36 12.97 -3.28
C MET A 81 6.35 14.19 -4.22
N ILE A 82 5.21 14.89 -4.30
CA ILE A 82 5.07 16.14 -5.07
C ILE A 82 5.94 17.25 -4.46
N SER A 83 5.86 17.45 -3.13
CA SER A 83 6.63 18.50 -2.44
C SER A 83 8.15 18.33 -2.59
N ARG A 84 8.63 17.09 -2.68
CA ARG A 84 10.04 16.74 -2.89
C ARG A 84 10.43 16.66 -4.36
N LYS A 85 9.50 16.93 -5.28
CA LYS A 85 9.69 16.85 -6.73
C LYS A 85 10.30 15.51 -7.16
N VAL A 86 9.90 14.41 -6.54
CA VAL A 86 10.54 13.09 -6.80
C VAL A 86 10.55 12.75 -8.29
N TYR A 87 9.46 13.07 -8.99
CA TYR A 87 9.29 12.79 -10.41
C TYR A 87 10.23 13.60 -11.31
N SER A 88 10.81 14.71 -10.85
CA SER A 88 11.81 15.45 -11.65
C SER A 88 13.16 14.76 -11.69
N PHE A 89 13.44 13.83 -10.77
CA PHE A 89 14.64 13.02 -10.82
C PHE A 89 14.48 11.79 -11.72
N CYS A 90 13.24 11.39 -12.00
CA CYS A 90 12.95 10.20 -12.77
C CYS A 90 13.01 10.46 -14.29
N PRO A 91 13.40 9.46 -15.11
CA PRO A 91 13.28 9.57 -16.56
C PRO A 91 11.81 9.67 -17.00
N LYS A 92 11.58 10.31 -18.15
CA LYS A 92 10.25 10.39 -18.78
C LYS A 92 9.88 9.05 -19.43
N LEU A 93 9.46 8.09 -18.61
CA LEU A 93 8.97 6.78 -19.03
C LEU A 93 7.49 6.63 -18.67
N GLU A 94 6.75 5.91 -19.51
CA GLU A 94 5.29 5.73 -19.37
C GLU A 94 4.88 5.17 -18.00
N TYR A 95 5.64 4.20 -17.48
CA TYR A 95 5.31 3.47 -16.24
C TYR A 95 6.10 3.93 -15.03
N ILE A 96 6.64 5.15 -15.05
CA ILE A 96 7.51 5.66 -13.99
C ILE A 96 6.79 5.74 -12.64
N ASN A 97 5.52 6.16 -12.66
CA ASN A 97 4.70 6.32 -11.46
C ASN A 97 4.41 4.99 -10.77
N ILE A 98 4.20 3.93 -11.55
CA ILE A 98 3.96 2.58 -11.03
C ILE A 98 5.26 1.97 -10.53
N SER A 99 6.34 2.16 -11.29
CA SER A 99 7.68 1.68 -10.93
C SER A 99 8.16 2.27 -9.62
N LEU A 100 7.90 3.56 -9.37
CA LEU A 100 8.24 4.22 -8.12
C LEU A 100 7.56 3.54 -6.91
N LYS A 101 6.28 3.16 -7.03
CA LYS A 101 5.55 2.47 -5.96
C LYS A 101 6.14 1.09 -5.66
N PHE A 102 6.56 0.37 -6.69
CA PHE A 102 7.23 -0.91 -6.50
C PHE A 102 8.63 -0.74 -5.90
N LEU A 103 9.35 0.35 -6.22
CA LEU A 103 10.60 0.67 -5.55
C LEU A 103 10.38 1.00 -4.07
N GLU A 104 9.30 1.71 -3.72
CA GLU A 104 8.90 1.94 -2.33
C GLU A 104 8.72 0.62 -1.58
N ASP A 105 7.93 -0.30 -2.14
CA ASP A 105 7.75 -1.64 -1.56
C ASP A 105 9.08 -2.39 -1.39
N GLN A 106 10.00 -2.30 -2.36
CA GLN A 106 11.33 -2.92 -2.26
C GLN A 106 12.19 -2.35 -1.14
N ILE A 107 12.10 -1.05 -0.88
CA ILE A 107 12.90 -0.36 0.14
C ILE A 107 12.28 -0.59 1.52
N LEU A 108 10.95 -0.56 1.61
CA LEU A 108 10.22 -0.61 2.87
C LEU A 108 9.90 -2.03 3.34
N TYR A 109 10.10 -3.05 2.51
CA TYR A 109 9.91 -4.45 2.92
C TYR A 109 10.67 -4.82 4.20
N GLU A 110 11.91 -4.33 4.33
CA GLU A 110 12.78 -4.58 5.50
C GLU A 110 12.37 -3.79 6.75
N LYS A 111 11.36 -2.93 6.65
CA LYS A 111 10.80 -2.18 7.79
C LYS A 111 9.70 -2.95 8.51
N VAL A 112 9.30 -4.09 7.97
CA VAL A 112 8.31 -5.01 8.55
C VAL A 112 9.04 -6.29 8.93
N GLY A 113 9.04 -6.64 10.22
CA GLY A 113 9.80 -7.77 10.74
C GLY A 113 9.14 -9.14 10.47
N GLU A 114 7.83 -9.24 10.67
CA GLU A 114 7.11 -10.52 10.77
C GLU A 114 6.14 -10.72 9.61
N TRP A 115 6.65 -10.85 8.37
CA TRP A 115 5.79 -11.01 7.17
C TRP A 115 4.83 -12.19 7.24
N ASP A 116 5.21 -13.27 7.94
CA ASP A 116 4.37 -14.45 8.14
C ASP A 116 3.08 -14.15 8.92
N GLU A 117 3.10 -13.14 9.80
CA GLU A 117 1.91 -12.69 10.52
C GLU A 117 0.87 -12.11 9.57
N TYR A 118 1.24 -11.13 8.74
CA TYR A 118 0.32 -10.50 7.77
C TYR A 118 -0.15 -11.48 6.70
N ILE A 119 0.69 -12.46 6.32
CA ILE A 119 0.28 -13.55 5.43
C ILE A 119 -0.85 -14.36 6.08
N LYS A 120 -0.74 -14.68 7.38
CA LYS A 120 -1.79 -15.42 8.12
C LYS A 120 -3.05 -14.60 8.34
N PHE A 121 -2.95 -13.27 8.48
CA PHE A 121 -4.14 -12.41 8.54
C PHE A 121 -5.08 -12.65 7.35
N LEU A 122 -4.50 -12.87 6.17
CA LEU A 122 -5.21 -13.10 4.91
C LEU A 122 -5.77 -14.52 4.72
N ASP A 123 -5.65 -15.40 5.72
CA ASP A 123 -6.32 -16.71 5.69
C ASP A 123 -7.82 -16.59 5.97
N VAL A 124 -8.24 -15.51 6.62
CA VAL A 124 -9.64 -15.22 6.98
C VAL A 124 -10.22 -14.12 6.08
N ILE A 125 -11.50 -14.26 5.71
CA ILE A 125 -12.28 -13.18 5.11
C ILE A 125 -13.16 -12.60 6.21
N LEU A 126 -13.06 -11.29 6.43
CA LEU A 126 -13.85 -10.60 7.46
C LEU A 126 -15.28 -10.32 6.98
N PRO A 127 -16.26 -10.25 7.90
CA PRO A 127 -17.60 -9.78 7.57
C PRO A 127 -17.62 -8.39 6.91
N ASP A 128 -16.78 -7.46 7.37
CA ASP A 128 -16.66 -6.11 6.82
C ASP A 128 -16.18 -6.09 5.37
N GLU A 129 -15.39 -7.07 4.92
CA GLU A 129 -15.01 -7.16 3.50
C GLU A 129 -16.21 -7.54 2.62
N LEU A 130 -17.12 -8.37 3.15
CA LEU A 130 -18.33 -8.83 2.46
C LEU A 130 -19.41 -7.74 2.40
N SER A 131 -19.39 -6.74 3.29
CA SER A 131 -20.39 -5.66 3.28
C SER A 131 -20.26 -4.72 2.08
N PHE A 132 -19.20 -4.85 1.29
CA PHE A 132 -18.99 -4.08 0.04
C PHE A 132 -19.67 -4.70 -1.19
N ASP A 133 -20.48 -5.75 -1.01
CA ASP A 133 -21.14 -6.50 -2.11
C ASP A 133 -20.15 -7.11 -3.10
N ILE A 134 -18.94 -7.44 -2.62
CA ILE A 134 -17.92 -8.14 -3.40
C ILE A 134 -18.09 -9.64 -3.19
N LYS A 135 -18.06 -10.42 -4.28
CA LYS A 135 -18.16 -11.87 -4.19
C LYS A 135 -16.99 -12.42 -3.36
N LYS A 136 -17.29 -13.30 -2.40
CA LYS A 136 -16.30 -13.97 -1.53
C LYS A 136 -15.10 -14.55 -2.29
N LYS A 137 -15.32 -15.09 -3.51
CA LYS A 137 -14.26 -15.63 -4.37
C LYS A 137 -13.24 -14.58 -4.81
N ASP A 138 -13.67 -13.34 -5.01
CA ASP A 138 -12.82 -12.25 -5.49
C ASP A 138 -12.00 -11.65 -4.33
N ILE A 139 -12.60 -11.56 -3.14
CA ILE A 139 -11.87 -11.26 -1.90
C ILE A 139 -10.80 -12.33 -1.65
N ARG A 140 -11.17 -13.62 -1.75
CA ARG A 140 -10.20 -14.72 -1.61
C ARG A 140 -9.08 -14.63 -2.65
N LYS A 141 -9.40 -14.29 -3.90
CA LYS A 141 -8.41 -14.08 -4.96
C LYS A 141 -7.44 -12.96 -4.59
N TRP A 142 -7.95 -11.84 -4.06
CA TRP A 142 -7.13 -10.72 -3.60
C TRP A 142 -6.17 -11.13 -2.48
N HIS A 143 -6.69 -11.79 -1.45
CA HIS A 143 -5.88 -12.33 -0.34
C HIS A 143 -4.76 -13.23 -0.84
N VAL A 144 -5.06 -14.20 -1.73
CA VAL A 144 -4.05 -15.11 -2.29
C VAL A 144 -2.98 -14.37 -3.10
N VAL A 145 -3.34 -13.30 -3.81
CA VAL A 145 -2.39 -12.46 -4.54
C VAL A 145 -1.45 -11.74 -3.58
N LEU A 146 -2.00 -11.12 -2.53
CA LEU A 146 -1.23 -10.43 -1.49
C LEU A 146 -0.32 -11.38 -0.71
N GLN A 147 -0.83 -12.53 -0.26
CA GLN A 147 -0.03 -13.55 0.42
C GLN A 147 1.19 -13.96 -0.41
N LYS A 148 1.02 -14.13 -1.73
CA LYS A 148 2.14 -14.46 -2.64
C LYS A 148 3.12 -13.31 -2.78
N TYR A 149 2.63 -12.07 -2.77
CA TYR A 149 3.45 -10.87 -2.91
C TYR A 149 4.28 -10.59 -1.64
N PHE A 150 3.73 -10.84 -0.46
CA PHE A 150 4.39 -10.60 0.83
C PHE A 150 5.43 -11.66 1.21
N LYS A 151 5.36 -12.86 0.63
CA LYS A 151 6.25 -14.00 0.96
C LYS A 151 7.75 -13.70 0.85
N LYS A 152 8.15 -12.78 -0.01
CA LYS A 152 9.55 -12.41 -0.23
C LYS A 152 9.62 -10.94 -0.61
N ARG A 153 10.74 -10.31 -0.28
CA ARG A 153 11.07 -8.97 -0.76
C ARG A 153 10.82 -8.88 -2.27
N PRO A 154 10.03 -7.91 -2.76
CA PRO A 154 9.71 -7.84 -4.17
C PRO A 154 10.98 -7.72 -5.01
N ASN A 155 11.18 -8.65 -5.94
CA ASN A 155 12.14 -8.49 -7.03
C ASN A 155 11.36 -8.37 -8.35
N GLN A 156 12.05 -8.23 -9.48
CA GLN A 156 11.34 -7.96 -10.74
C GLN A 156 10.37 -9.10 -11.11
N ASN A 157 10.71 -10.35 -10.78
CA ASN A 157 9.84 -11.51 -11.02
C ASN A 157 8.59 -11.49 -10.11
N VAL A 158 8.74 -11.12 -8.84
CA VAL A 158 7.62 -10.99 -7.90
C VAL A 158 6.69 -9.85 -8.34
N ILE A 159 7.25 -8.71 -8.72
CA ILE A 159 6.51 -7.54 -9.19
C ILE A 159 5.75 -7.85 -10.48
N SER A 160 6.40 -8.46 -11.47
CA SER A 160 5.75 -8.85 -12.73
C SER A 160 4.59 -9.83 -12.50
N LYS A 161 4.79 -10.82 -11.61
CA LYS A 161 3.71 -11.75 -11.22
C LYS A 161 2.57 -11.04 -10.51
N PHE A 162 2.85 -10.08 -9.63
CA PHE A 162 1.82 -9.30 -8.96
C PHE A 162 1.06 -8.41 -9.96
N ALA A 163 1.77 -7.65 -10.80
CA ALA A 163 1.21 -6.79 -11.84
C ALA A 163 0.22 -7.54 -12.76
N SER A 164 0.60 -8.72 -13.25
CA SER A 164 -0.28 -9.55 -14.08
C SER A 164 -1.52 -10.10 -13.37
N LYS A 165 -1.56 -10.08 -12.03
CA LYS A 165 -2.74 -10.49 -11.24
C LYS A 165 -3.66 -9.33 -10.89
N ILE A 166 -3.20 -8.09 -11.01
CA ILE A 166 -3.95 -6.86 -10.74
C ILE A 166 -4.39 -6.14 -12.03
N ASN A 167 -4.62 -6.90 -13.09
CA ASN A 167 -5.09 -6.43 -14.40
C ASN A 167 -4.18 -5.38 -15.09
N LEU A 168 -2.88 -5.37 -14.79
CA LEU A 168 -1.91 -4.67 -15.64
C LEU A 168 -1.59 -5.57 -16.85
N ALA A 169 -1.54 -5.00 -18.05
CA ALA A 169 -1.20 -5.73 -19.26
C ALA A 169 0.22 -6.34 -19.17
N SER A 170 0.47 -7.45 -19.88
CA SER A 170 1.69 -8.23 -19.71
C SER A 170 2.96 -7.51 -20.19
N ASP A 171 2.84 -6.66 -21.20
CA ASP A 171 3.86 -5.74 -21.71
C ASP A 171 4.27 -4.69 -20.66
N VAL A 172 3.33 -4.24 -19.83
CA VAL A 172 3.60 -3.34 -18.70
C VAL A 172 4.65 -3.91 -17.75
N GLY A 173 4.68 -5.23 -17.56
CA GLY A 173 5.67 -5.89 -16.69
C GLY A 173 7.12 -5.70 -17.16
N VAL A 174 7.34 -5.65 -18.47
CA VAL A 174 8.67 -5.43 -19.07
C VAL A 174 9.12 -3.99 -18.86
N GLU A 175 8.22 -3.03 -19.09
CA GLU A 175 8.52 -1.60 -18.93
C GLU A 175 8.68 -1.19 -17.46
N ILE A 176 7.91 -1.79 -16.54
CA ILE A 176 8.11 -1.63 -15.10
C ILE A 176 9.50 -2.12 -14.71
N LYS A 177 9.93 -3.30 -15.20
CA LYS A 177 11.27 -3.84 -14.92
C LYS A 177 12.36 -2.88 -15.37
N LYS A 178 12.28 -2.37 -16.60
CA LYS A 178 13.24 -1.40 -17.14
C LYS A 178 13.29 -0.12 -16.32
N SER A 179 12.11 0.43 -16.02
CA SER A 179 11.98 1.66 -15.25
C SER A 179 12.54 1.51 -13.83
N LEU A 180 12.26 0.38 -13.16
CA LEU A 180 12.75 0.06 -11.83
C LEU A 180 14.27 0.04 -11.74
N GLU A 181 14.95 -0.62 -12.68
CA GLU A 181 16.42 -0.66 -12.69
C GLU A 181 17.03 0.75 -12.77
N ILE A 182 16.42 1.61 -13.58
CA ILE A 182 16.87 3.00 -13.71
C ILE A 182 16.63 3.76 -12.41
N ILE A 183 15.40 3.82 -11.90
CA ILE A 183 15.09 4.66 -10.72
C ILE A 183 15.74 4.15 -9.43
N LYS A 184 15.99 2.85 -9.32
CA LYS A 184 16.69 2.27 -8.18
C LYS A 184 18.13 2.78 -8.08
N SER A 185 18.75 3.13 -9.20
CA SER A 185 20.10 3.69 -9.23
C SER A 185 20.17 5.17 -8.86
N ILE A 186 19.03 5.86 -8.72
CA ILE A 186 18.97 7.31 -8.46
C ILE A 186 19.01 7.55 -6.93
N PRO A 187 20.10 8.10 -6.37
CA PRO A 187 20.25 8.26 -4.93
C PRO A 187 19.17 9.16 -4.30
N GLU A 188 18.75 10.21 -5.00
CA GLU A 188 17.73 11.16 -4.55
C GLU A 188 16.38 10.48 -4.37
N VAL A 189 15.98 9.62 -5.29
CA VAL A 189 14.71 8.88 -5.22
C VAL A 189 14.73 7.96 -3.99
N ASN A 190 15.80 7.19 -3.80
CA ASN A 190 15.97 6.32 -2.63
C ASN A 190 15.94 7.10 -1.32
N ARG A 191 16.62 8.26 -1.28
CA ARG A 191 16.65 9.13 -0.11
C ARG A 191 15.26 9.67 0.21
N ILE A 192 14.53 10.17 -0.80
CA ILE A 192 13.17 10.70 -0.62
C ILE A 192 12.23 9.62 -0.07
N ILE A 193 12.29 8.39 -0.57
CA ILE A 193 11.46 7.27 -0.06
C ILE A 193 11.76 6.99 1.42
N LYS A 194 13.05 6.93 1.79
CA LYS A 194 13.47 6.73 3.19
C LYS A 194 13.07 7.90 4.07
N ASP A 195 13.22 9.13 3.57
CA ASP A 195 12.83 10.34 4.28
C ASP A 195 11.33 10.33 4.56
N LEU A 196 10.48 9.98 3.58
CA LEU A 196 9.04 9.81 3.77
C LEU A 196 8.76 8.88 4.94
N PHE A 197 9.34 7.67 4.95
CA PHE A 197 9.16 6.73 6.06
C PHE A 197 9.63 7.27 7.40
N ASN A 198 10.77 7.96 7.44
CA ASN A 198 11.29 8.51 8.69
C ASN A 198 10.39 9.61 9.27
N CYS A 199 9.85 10.49 8.43
CA CYS A 199 9.03 11.62 8.86
C CYS A 199 7.51 11.38 8.80
N PHE A 200 7.05 10.19 8.37
CA PHE A 200 5.64 9.87 8.17
C PHE A 200 4.75 10.21 9.38
N GLU A 201 5.22 9.85 10.59
CA GLU A 201 4.53 10.13 11.85
C GLU A 201 4.34 11.64 12.10
N GLY A 202 5.28 12.47 11.66
CA GLY A 202 5.19 13.92 11.76
C GLY A 202 4.02 14.49 10.97
N PHE A 203 3.70 13.90 9.81
CA PHE A 203 2.54 14.33 9.01
C PHE A 203 1.21 13.96 9.63
N LEU A 204 1.14 12.83 10.35
CA LEU A 204 -0.04 12.43 11.07
C LEU A 204 -0.40 13.41 12.20
N ASN A 205 0.60 13.99 12.87
CA ASN A 205 0.36 15.00 13.91
C ASN A 205 -0.29 16.29 13.36
N ASN A 206 -0.05 16.62 12.09
CA ASN A 206 -0.69 17.77 11.43
C ASN A 206 -2.13 17.47 10.97
N LYS A 207 -2.53 16.18 10.98
CA LYS A 207 -3.88 15.68 10.67
C LYS A 207 -4.64 15.23 11.93
N LYS A 208 -4.32 15.76 13.11
CA LYS A 208 -5.10 15.57 14.34
C LYS A 208 -6.41 16.37 14.33
#